data_AF-A0A7W2EBS2-F1
#
_entry.id   AF-A0A7W2EBS2-F1
#
_cell.length_a   1.000
_cell.length_b   1.000
_cell.length_c   1.000
_cell.angle_alpha   90.00
_cell.angle_beta   90.00
_cell.angle_gamma   90.00
#
_symmetry.space_group_name_H-M   'P 1'
#
loop_
_entity.id
_entity.type
_entity.pdbx_description
1 polymer ?
#
loop_
_entity_poly.entity_id
_entity_poly.type
_entity_poly.pdbx_seq_one_letter_code
_entity_poly.pdbx_strand_id
1 'polypeptide(L)'
;MKHFVRIHYNVPELGGELLNIAELEEISAHECTMIRMIELDPAETITGIYVDGRVIGQANQPMGTVPHPRTYDSMEGITATHLSEEEFEGLWSEAQAKLQ
;
A
#
# COMPACT_ATOMS: atom_id res chain seq x y z
N MET A 1 -8.06 10.78 9.61
CA MET A 1 -6.88 10.28 10.36
C MET A 1 -6.01 9.53 9.38
N LYS A 2 -4.68 9.66 9.45
CA LYS A 2 -3.79 8.94 8.53
C LYS A 2 -3.39 7.59 9.10
N HIS A 3 -3.26 6.61 8.22
CA HIS A 3 -2.75 5.27 8.52
C HIS A 3 -1.63 4.94 7.55
N PHE A 4 -0.52 4.45 8.07
CA PHE A 4 0.60 3.97 7.27
C PHE A 4 0.71 2.46 7.48
N VAL A 5 0.65 1.71 6.39
CA VAL A 5 0.55 0.24 6.48
C VAL A 5 1.37 -0.41 5.39
N ARG A 6 2.07 -1.47 5.75
CA ARG A 6 2.60 -2.45 4.80
C ARG A 6 1.59 -3.57 4.68
N ILE A 7 1.20 -3.90 3.46
CA ILE A 7 0.20 -4.91 3.15
C ILE A 7 0.86 -5.99 2.30
N HIS A 8 0.68 -7.23 2.71
CA HIS A 8 0.96 -8.41 1.92
C HIS A 8 -0.36 -9.13 1.69
N TYR A 9 -0.81 -9.17 0.44
CA TYR A 9 -1.97 -9.93 0.02
C TYR A 9 -1.57 -11.15 -0.79
N ASN A 10 -1.81 -12.33 -0.23
CA ASN A 10 -1.72 -13.59 -0.95
C ASN A 10 -3.02 -13.82 -1.71
N VAL A 11 -2.92 -14.13 -3.01
CA VAL A 11 -4.05 -14.52 -3.86
C VAL A 11 -3.83 -15.96 -4.32
N PRO A 12 -4.14 -16.97 -3.47
CA PRO A 12 -3.86 -18.37 -3.76
C PRO A 12 -4.46 -18.84 -5.10
N GLU A 13 -5.65 -18.34 -5.43
CA GLU A 13 -6.40 -18.69 -6.65
C GLU A 13 -5.72 -18.22 -7.94
N LEU A 14 -4.91 -17.16 -7.86
CA LEU A 14 -4.16 -16.59 -8.98
C LEU A 14 -2.66 -16.94 -8.91
N GLY A 15 -2.23 -17.65 -7.86
CA GLY A 15 -0.83 -18.04 -7.64
C GLY A 15 0.12 -16.85 -7.47
N GLY A 16 -0.39 -15.71 -7.01
CA GLY A 16 0.37 -14.46 -6.90
C GLY A 16 0.28 -13.84 -5.51
N GLU A 17 1.25 -12.98 -5.22
CA GLU A 17 1.27 -12.12 -4.05
C GLU A 17 1.35 -10.66 -4.50
N LEU A 18 0.74 -9.77 -3.72
CA LEU A 18 0.85 -8.32 -3.87
C LEU A 18 1.45 -7.75 -2.59
N LEU A 19 2.54 -7.00 -2.74
CA LEU A 19 3.20 -6.32 -1.66
C LEU A 19 3.17 -4.82 -1.92
N ASN A 20 2.49 -4.09 -1.05
CA ASN A 20 2.50 -2.64 -1.13
C ASN A 20 2.61 -1.98 0.24
N ILE A 21 3.05 -0.72 0.23
CA ILE A 21 3.12 0.14 1.39
C ILE A 21 2.27 1.37 1.10
N ALA A 22 1.30 1.64 1.95
CA ALA A 22 0.26 2.62 1.70
C ALA A 22 0.17 3.68 2.80
N GLU A 23 -0.02 4.92 2.38
CA GLU A 23 -0.62 5.97 3.20
C GLU A 23 -2.11 6.04 2.85
N LEU A 24 -2.93 5.89 3.88
CA LEU A 24 -4.37 5.91 3.80
C LEU A 24 -4.92 7.05 4.64
N GLU A 25 -5.98 7.69 4.17
CA GLU A 25 -6.74 8.65 4.96
C GLU A 25 -8.13 8.11 5.27
N GLU A 26 -8.44 8.02 6.56
CA GLU A 26 -9.73 7.56 7.07
C GLU A 26 -10.87 8.47 6.62
N ILE A 27 -11.87 7.87 5.98
CA ILE A 27 -13.12 8.52 5.58
C ILE A 27 -14.29 8.06 6.46
N SER A 28 -14.20 6.85 7.00
CA SER A 28 -15.15 6.30 7.96
C SER A 28 -14.46 5.28 8.85
N ALA A 29 -15.17 4.78 9.86
CA ALA A 29 -14.63 3.74 10.71
C ALA A 29 -14.27 2.45 9.91
N HIS A 30 -14.82 2.23 8.72
CA HIS A 30 -14.59 0.99 7.96
C HIS A 30 -13.84 1.19 6.66
N GLU A 31 -13.60 2.42 6.25
CA GLU A 31 -13.04 2.73 4.93
C GLU A 31 -12.01 3.86 5.00
N CYS A 32 -11.03 3.77 4.10
CA CYS A 32 -10.05 4.79 3.85
C CYS A 32 -9.99 5.12 2.35
N THR A 33 -9.47 6.30 2.03
CA THR A 33 -8.99 6.62 0.68
C THR A 33 -7.49 6.32 0.60
N MET A 34 -7.04 5.84 -0.56
CA MET A 34 -5.61 5.64 -0.84
C MET A 34 -4.98 6.99 -1.24
N ILE A 35 -4.02 7.48 -0.45
CA ILE A 35 -3.35 8.77 -0.69
C ILE A 35 -2.06 8.55 -1.49
N ARG A 36 -1.18 7.70 -0.97
CA ARG A 36 0.08 7.28 -1.60
C ARG A 36 0.23 5.78 -1.47
N MET A 37 0.81 5.14 -2.48
CA MET A 37 1.14 3.71 -2.45
C MET A 37 2.50 3.49 -3.08
N ILE A 38 3.29 2.59 -2.51
CA ILE A 38 4.53 2.05 -3.05
C ILE A 38 4.28 0.58 -3.34
N GLU A 39 4.48 0.15 -4.58
CA GLU A 39 4.42 -1.26 -4.97
C GLU A 39 5.82 -1.88 -4.88
N LEU A 40 5.87 -3.10 -4.38
CA LEU A 40 7.06 -3.92 -4.26
C LEU A 40 6.87 -5.22 -5.06
N ASP A 41 7.96 -5.77 -5.56
CA ASP A 41 7.99 -7.15 -6.05
C ASP A 41 8.18 -8.16 -4.88
N PRO A 42 8.08 -9.48 -5.14
CA PRO A 42 8.37 -10.53 -4.14
C PRO A 42 9.74 -10.45 -3.47
N ALA A 43 10.72 -9.79 -4.08
CA ALA A 43 12.05 -9.57 -3.51
C ALA A 43 12.12 -8.26 -2.70
N GLU A 44 10.96 -7.65 -2.39
CA GLU A 44 10.80 -6.37 -1.71
C GLU A 44 11.44 -5.18 -2.42
N THR A 45 11.65 -5.29 -3.73
CA THR A 45 12.21 -4.21 -4.53
C THR A 45 11.09 -3.26 -4.97
N ILE A 46 11.28 -1.96 -4.77
CA ILE A 46 10.34 -0.93 -5.25
C ILE A 46 10.24 -0.98 -6.78
N THR A 47 9.03 -1.19 -7.28
CA THR A 47 8.70 -1.31 -8.70
C THR A 47 7.91 -0.12 -9.24
N GLY A 48 7.10 0.52 -8.39
CA GLY A 48 6.31 1.69 -8.77
C GLY A 48 5.65 2.39 -7.58
N ILE A 49 5.04 3.53 -7.86
CA ILE A 49 4.24 4.30 -6.89
C ILE A 49 2.93 4.76 -7.49
N TYR A 50 1.94 4.99 -6.63
CA TYR A 50 0.74 5.73 -6.92
C TYR A 50 0.69 7.01 -6.07
N VAL A 51 0.44 8.15 -6.71
CA VAL A 51 0.29 9.47 -6.07
C VAL A 51 -0.49 10.40 -6.98
N ASP A 52 -1.27 11.32 -6.42
CA ASP A 52 -2.04 12.33 -7.17
C ASP A 52 -2.91 11.75 -8.30
N GLY A 53 -3.51 10.57 -8.07
CA GLY A 53 -4.38 9.92 -9.05
C GLY A 53 -3.67 9.22 -10.20
N ARG A 54 -2.33 9.10 -10.18
CA ARG A 54 -1.54 8.49 -11.25
C ARG A 54 -0.55 7.45 -10.72
N VAL A 55 -0.21 6.50 -11.60
CA VAL A 55 0.85 5.51 -11.39
C VAL A 55 2.14 5.99 -12.06
N ILE A 56 3.27 5.78 -11.39
CA ILE A 56 4.63 5.96 -11.91
C ILE A 56 5.37 4.63 -11.73
N GLY A 57 6.07 4.15 -12.77
CA GLY A 57 6.73 2.84 -12.74
C GLY A 57 5.76 1.68 -12.97
N GLN A 58 5.97 0.57 -12.26
CA GLN A 58 5.12 -0.63 -12.31
C GLN A 58 4.41 -0.79 -10.97
N ALA A 59 3.23 -0.20 -10.85
CA ALA A 59 2.34 -0.36 -9.69
C ALA A 59 0.91 -0.58 -10.16
N ASN A 60 0.10 -1.22 -9.32
CA ASN A 60 -1.32 -1.33 -9.58
C ASN A 60 -2.03 0.00 -9.29
N GLN A 61 -3.09 0.30 -10.04
CA GLN A 61 -3.99 1.40 -9.69
C GLN A 61 -4.85 0.95 -8.49
N PRO A 62 -4.79 1.64 -7.34
CA PRO A 62 -5.60 1.29 -6.19
C PRO A 62 -7.08 1.59 -6.45
N MET A 63 -7.95 0.89 -5.71
CA MET A 63 -9.38 1.23 -5.68
C MET A 63 -9.57 2.62 -5.05
N GLY A 64 -10.62 3.33 -5.48
CA GLY A 64 -10.91 4.68 -4.97
C GLY A 64 -11.19 4.72 -3.46
N THR A 65 -11.78 3.65 -2.92
CA THR A 65 -11.91 3.40 -1.49
C THR A 65 -11.41 2.00 -1.17
N VAL A 66 -10.76 1.86 -0.01
CA VAL A 66 -10.24 0.59 0.50
C VAL A 66 -10.74 0.35 1.92
N PRO A 67 -10.81 -0.90 2.40
CA PRO A 67 -11.19 -1.16 3.78
C PRO A 67 -10.18 -0.53 4.74
N HIS A 68 -10.64 -0.12 5.92
CA HIS A 68 -9.78 0.46 6.94
C HIS A 68 -8.79 -0.59 7.46
N PRO A 69 -7.50 -0.26 7.68
CA PRO A 69 -6.48 -1.20 8.17
C PRO A 69 -6.85 -2.09 9.36
N ARG A 70 -7.64 -1.58 10.31
CA ARG A 70 -8.13 -2.33 11.47
C ARG A 70 -8.96 -3.56 11.11
N THR A 71 -9.45 -3.67 9.88
CA THR A 71 -10.23 -4.82 9.42
C THR A 71 -9.39 -5.87 8.70
N TYR A 72 -8.13 -5.56 8.35
CA TYR A 72 -7.30 -6.45 7.52
C TYR A 72 -6.97 -7.76 8.21
N ASP A 73 -6.79 -7.78 9.53
CA ASP A 73 -6.55 -9.01 10.32
C ASP A 73 -7.69 -10.04 10.22
N SER A 74 -8.89 -9.59 9.85
CA SER A 74 -10.06 -10.46 9.67
C SER A 74 -10.26 -10.91 8.22
N MET A 75 -9.39 -10.50 7.30
CA MET A 75 -9.49 -10.82 5.88
C MET A 75 -8.54 -11.95 5.52
N GLU A 76 -9.06 -12.99 4.89
CA GLU A 76 -8.27 -14.13 4.46
C GLU A 76 -7.21 -13.72 3.41
N GLY A 77 -5.99 -14.22 3.58
CA GLY A 77 -4.87 -13.95 2.68
C GLY A 77 -4.21 -12.58 2.84
N ILE A 78 -4.73 -11.69 3.70
CA ILE A 78 -4.11 -10.38 3.96
C ILE A 78 -3.32 -10.43 5.27
N THR A 79 -2.09 -9.96 5.22
CA THR A 79 -1.31 -9.58 6.41
C THR A 79 -0.97 -8.11 6.30
N ALA A 80 -1.19 -7.35 7.38
CA ALA A 80 -0.86 -5.95 7.41
C ALA A 80 -0.05 -5.60 8.65
N THR A 81 0.96 -4.76 8.48
CA THR A 81 1.78 -4.23 9.56
C THR A 81 1.66 -2.72 9.55
N HIS A 82 1.27 -2.14 10.69
CA HIS A 82 1.26 -0.70 10.86
C HIS A 82 2.67 -0.15 10.90
N LEU A 83 2.88 0.97 10.22
CA LEU A 83 4.12 1.73 10.20
C LEU A 83 3.91 3.07 10.89
N SER A 84 4.99 3.64 11.39
CA SER A 84 5.04 5.07 11.71
C SER A 84 5.07 5.90 10.44
N GLU A 85 4.69 7.19 10.57
CA GLU A 85 4.81 8.16 9.49
C GLU A 85 6.28 8.33 9.05
N GLU A 86 7.23 8.33 9.98
CA GLU A 86 8.66 8.47 9.69
C GLU A 86 9.19 7.30 8.83
N GLU A 87 8.83 6.06 9.16
CA GLU A 87 9.19 4.88 8.37
C GLU A 87 8.63 4.97 6.94
N PHE A 88 7.35 5.39 6.82
CA PHE A 88 6.73 5.57 5.51
C PHE A 88 7.43 6.65 4.68
N GLU A 89 7.70 7.83 5.25
CA GLU A 89 8.35 8.92 4.52
C GLU A 89 9.78 8.57 4.08
N GLY A 90 10.51 7.77 4.87
CA GLY A 90 11.81 7.23 4.47
C GLY A 90 11.72 6.38 3.20
N LEU A 91 10.79 5.43 3.19
CA LEU A 91 10.54 4.56 2.03
C LEU A 91 9.98 5.34 0.83
N TRP A 92 9.14 6.33 1.08
CA TRP A 92 8.60 7.20 0.04
C TRP A 92 9.69 8.00 -0.66
N SER A 93 10.62 8.57 0.10
CA SER A 93 11.79 9.28 -0.43
C SER A 93 12.66 8.38 -1.31
N GLU A 94 12.90 7.13 -0.88
CA GLU A 94 13.62 6.13 -1.69
C GLU A 94 12.88 5.82 -3.00
N ALA A 95 11.56 5.59 -2.92
CA ALA A 95 10.74 5.30 -4.08
C ALA A 95 10.75 6.46 -5.08
N GLN A 96 10.61 7.70 -4.59
CA GLN A 96 10.68 8.89 -5.43
C GLN A 96 12.04 9.04 -6.09
N ALA A 97 13.14 8.80 -5.38
CA ALA A 97 14.50 8.88 -5.94
C ALA A 97 14.76 7.82 -7.01
N LYS A 98 14.19 6.61 -6.85
CA LYS A 98 14.35 5.51 -7.80
C LYS A 98 13.56 5.71 -9.11
N LEU A 99 12.41 6.36 -9.04
CA LEU A 99 11.44 6.49 -10.15
C LEU A 99 11.56 7.83 -10.90
N GLN A 100 12.64 8.60 -10.69
CA GLN A 100 12.93 9.83 -11.42
C GLN A 100 13.33 9.59 -12.87
#